data_AF-A0A2S6RAF5-F1
#
_entry.id   AF-A0A2S6RAF5-F1
#
_cell.length_a   1.000
_cell.length_b   1.000
_cell.length_c   1.000
_cell.angle_alpha   90.00
_cell.angle_beta   90.00
_cell.angle_gamma   90.00
#
_symmetry.space_group_name_H-M   'P 1'
#
loop_
_entity.id
_entity.type
_entity.pdbx_description
1 polymer ?
#
loop_
_entity_poly.entity_id
_entity_poly.type
_entity_poly.pdbx_seq_one_letter_code
_entity_poly.pdbx_strand_id
1 'polypeptide(L)'
;RPTAAPKSGLKQINCHIDILNWRQGAAFLGESETLELACTHLRARRLGEVDADEPTGILSHHLRQDDAAWRFLAEYLDRTAAHPGATWPRPTTFFAAAAS
;
A
#
# COMPACT_ATOMS: atom_id res chain seq x y z
N ARG A 1 7.63 12.41 -9.14
CA ARG A 1 6.68 13.56 -9.02
C ARG A 1 6.56 13.87 -7.53
N PRO A 2 6.60 15.14 -7.09
CA PRO A 2 6.39 15.46 -5.69
C PRO A 2 4.99 14.97 -5.25
N THR A 3 4.88 14.40 -4.05
CA THR A 3 3.59 14.06 -3.46
C THR A 3 2.76 15.33 -3.33
N ALA A 4 1.53 15.33 -3.86
CA ALA A 4 0.64 16.47 -3.71
C ALA A 4 0.29 16.64 -2.23
N ALA A 5 0.37 17.87 -1.72
CA ALA A 5 -0.06 18.16 -0.36
C ALA A 5 -1.57 17.87 -0.23
N PRO A 6 -2.02 17.27 0.90
CA PRO A 6 -3.44 17.02 1.12
C PRO A 6 -4.23 18.32 1.06
N LYS A 7 -5.45 18.25 0.53
CA LYS A 7 -6.37 19.39 0.54
C LYS A 7 -6.76 19.71 1.99
N SER A 8 -6.81 21.01 2.31
CA SER A 8 -7.22 21.47 3.64
C SER A 8 -8.58 20.87 4.04
N GLY A 9 -8.68 20.39 5.29
CA GLY A 9 -9.87 19.75 5.83
C GLY A 9 -10.09 18.30 5.39
N LEU A 10 -9.23 17.73 4.53
CA LEU A 10 -9.31 16.32 4.11
C LEU A 10 -8.10 15.52 4.61
N LYS A 11 -8.38 14.37 5.22
CA LYS A 11 -7.34 13.39 5.53
C LYS A 11 -7.04 12.56 4.28
N GLN A 12 -5.76 12.50 3.90
CA GLN A 12 -5.26 11.72 2.78
C GLN A 12 -4.41 10.58 3.32
N ILE A 13 -4.61 9.38 2.76
CA ILE A 13 -3.79 8.19 3.04
C ILE A 13 -3.52 7.54 1.69
N ASN A 14 -2.26 7.40 1.33
CA ASN A 14 -1.88 6.94 0.00
C ASN A 14 -1.72 5.41 -0.05
N CYS A 15 -1.75 4.90 -1.28
CA CYS A 15 -1.22 3.58 -1.58
C CYS A 15 0.13 3.74 -2.27
N HIS A 16 1.09 2.90 -1.91
CA HIS A 16 2.48 2.96 -2.38
C HIS A 16 2.86 1.71 -3.20
N ILE A 17 2.08 0.64 -3.07
CA ILE A 17 2.30 -0.64 -3.76
C ILE A 17 1.13 -0.85 -4.73
N ASP A 18 1.28 -0.45 -5.99
CA ASP A 18 0.36 -0.85 -7.07
C ASP A 18 0.89 -2.16 -7.67
N ILE A 19 0.11 -3.23 -7.55
CA ILE A 19 0.52 -4.58 -7.97
C ILE A 19 0.37 -4.80 -9.48
N LEU A 20 -0.15 -3.82 -10.24
CA LEU A 20 -0.39 -3.97 -11.67
C LEU A 20 0.54 -3.12 -12.53
N ASN A 21 1.04 -3.73 -13.60
CA ASN A 21 1.72 -3.03 -14.67
C ASN A 21 0.71 -2.52 -15.71
N TRP A 22 0.26 -1.28 -15.52
CA TRP A 22 -0.66 -0.61 -16.45
C TRP A 22 -0.10 -0.42 -17.87
N ARG A 23 1.22 -0.38 -18.03
CA ARG A 23 1.86 -0.24 -19.35
C ARG A 23 1.77 -1.54 -20.17
N GLN A 24 1.55 -2.67 -19.50
CA GLN A 24 1.41 -3.99 -20.12
C GLN A 24 -0.02 -4.53 -19.94
N GLY A 25 -1.03 -3.67 -20.15
CA GLY A 25 -2.43 -4.11 -20.16
C GLY A 25 -2.99 -4.47 -18.78
N ALA A 26 -2.40 -3.93 -17.70
CA ALA A 26 -2.81 -4.17 -16.32
C ALA A 26 -2.60 -5.62 -15.84
N ALA A 27 -1.55 -6.28 -16.32
CA ALA A 27 -1.07 -7.56 -15.79
C ALA A 27 -0.34 -7.40 -14.45
N PHE A 28 -0.13 -8.50 -13.71
CA PHE A 28 0.68 -8.48 -12.48
C PHE A 28 2.07 -7.86 -12.73
N LEU A 29 2.48 -6.96 -11.84
CA LEU A 29 3.75 -6.23 -11.95
C LEU A 29 4.97 -7.15 -11.86
N GLY A 30 4.85 -8.28 -11.17
CA GLY A 30 5.96 -9.16 -10.83
C GLY A 30 6.26 -9.13 -9.34
N GLU A 31 6.70 -10.26 -8.79
CA GLU A 31 6.92 -10.41 -7.35
C GLU A 31 8.04 -9.48 -6.85
N SER A 32 9.20 -9.51 -7.51
CA SER A 32 10.37 -8.71 -7.15
C SER A 32 10.04 -7.22 -7.17
N GLU A 33 9.43 -6.75 -8.24
CA GLU A 33 9.05 -5.34 -8.43
C GLU A 33 8.01 -4.91 -7.39
N THR A 34 7.01 -5.75 -7.11
CA THR A 34 5.98 -5.44 -6.10
C THR A 34 6.56 -5.39 -4.69
N LEU A 35 7.45 -6.32 -4.35
CA LEU A 35 8.15 -6.31 -3.06
C LEU A 35 9.12 -5.13 -2.94
N GLU A 36 9.79 -4.73 -4.02
CA GLU A 36 10.66 -3.56 -4.03
C GLU A 36 9.90 -2.28 -3.70
N LEU A 37 8.67 -2.11 -4.23
CA LEU A 37 7.80 -0.98 -3.86
C LEU A 37 7.50 -0.98 -2.34
N ALA A 38 7.20 -2.16 -1.78
CA ALA A 38 6.91 -2.30 -0.35
C ALA A 38 8.14 -1.96 0.51
N CYS A 39 9.28 -2.57 0.19
CA CYS A 39 10.55 -2.37 0.88
C CYS A 39 11.02 -0.92 0.80
N THR A 40 10.88 -0.28 -0.36
CA THR A 40 11.23 1.13 -0.57
C THR A 40 10.44 2.02 0.39
N HIS A 41 9.11 1.87 0.45
CA HIS A 41 8.30 2.70 1.33
C HIS A 41 8.57 2.42 2.81
N LEU A 42 8.69 1.14 3.19
CA LEU A 42 9.01 0.76 4.58
C LEU A 42 10.37 1.29 5.03
N ARG A 43 11.38 1.27 4.15
CA ARG A 43 12.70 1.86 4.40
C ARG A 43 12.60 3.37 4.57
N ALA A 44 11.92 4.06 3.65
CA ALA A 44 11.75 5.51 3.71
C ALA A 44 11.07 5.94 5.03
N ARG A 45 10.01 5.23 5.45
CA ARG A 45 9.34 5.45 6.74
C ARG A 45 10.28 5.25 7.92
N ARG A 46 11.07 4.16 7.91
CA ARG A 46 12.03 3.87 8.99
C ARG A 46 13.13 4.92 9.11
N LEU A 47 13.50 5.57 8.01
CA LEU A 47 14.55 6.58 7.98
C LEU A 47 14.01 8.01 8.11
N GLY A 48 12.68 8.20 8.21
CA GLY A 48 12.05 9.52 8.27
C GLY A 48 12.14 10.31 6.97
N GLU A 49 12.35 9.64 5.84
CA GLU A 49 12.39 10.24 4.50
C GLU A 49 10.97 10.59 3.98
N VAL A 50 9.95 9.96 4.58
CA VAL A 50 8.51 10.22 4.41
C VAL A 50 7.85 10.26 5.79
N ASP A 51 6.55 10.57 5.84
CA ASP A 51 5.77 10.52 7.09
C ASP A 51 5.85 9.11 7.70
N ALA A 52 6.45 9.00 8.89
CA ALA A 52 6.63 7.73 9.58
C ALA A 52 5.28 7.14 10.05
N ASP A 53 4.31 8.00 10.32
CA ASP A 53 2.98 7.65 10.83
C ASP A 53 1.99 7.31 9.69
N GLU A 54 2.31 7.64 8.43
CA GLU A 54 1.54 7.19 7.27
C GLU A 54 1.69 5.66 7.09
N PRO A 55 0.60 4.89 6.97
CA PRO A 55 0.70 3.45 6.69
C PRO A 55 1.20 3.17 5.28
N THR A 56 1.86 2.03 5.07
CA THR A 56 2.16 1.54 3.72
C THR A 56 0.91 0.91 3.10
N GLY A 57 0.19 1.65 2.25
CA GLY A 57 -0.97 1.13 1.52
C GLY A 57 -0.61 0.28 0.29
N ILE A 58 -1.37 -0.79 0.07
CA ILE A 58 -1.37 -1.62 -1.14
C ILE A 58 -2.63 -1.37 -1.96
N LEU A 59 -2.49 -1.25 -3.29
CA LEU A 59 -3.58 -1.01 -4.22
C LEU A 59 -3.85 -2.26 -5.06
N SER A 60 -5.09 -2.74 -4.99
CA SER A 60 -5.59 -3.88 -5.75
C SER A 60 -6.70 -3.47 -6.71
N HIS A 61 -6.92 -4.26 -7.75
CA HIS A 61 -7.88 -3.96 -8.81
C HIS A 61 -8.65 -5.22 -9.20
N HIS A 62 -9.71 -5.55 -8.47
CA HIS A 62 -10.45 -6.80 -8.64
C HIS A 62 -10.91 -7.10 -10.08
N LEU A 63 -11.29 -6.10 -10.88
CA LEU A 63 -11.67 -6.29 -12.30
C LEU A 63 -10.50 -6.47 -13.26
N ARG A 64 -9.27 -6.16 -12.84
CA ARG A 64 -8.07 -6.14 -13.69
C ARG A 64 -7.01 -7.16 -13.27
N GLN A 65 -7.06 -7.64 -12.04
CA GLN A 65 -6.13 -8.65 -11.55
C GLN A 65 -6.26 -9.94 -12.34
N ASP A 66 -5.14 -10.38 -12.90
CA ASP A 66 -4.95 -11.74 -13.38
C ASP A 66 -4.71 -12.71 -12.22
N ASP A 67 -4.64 -14.02 -12.53
CA ASP A 67 -4.42 -15.07 -11.54
C ASP A 67 -3.08 -14.91 -10.79
N ALA A 68 -2.06 -14.34 -11.43
CA ALA A 68 -0.77 -14.12 -10.77
C ALA A 68 -0.87 -13.03 -9.71
N ALA A 69 -1.54 -11.92 -10.00
CA ALA A 69 -1.81 -10.84 -9.06
C ALA A 69 -2.69 -11.31 -7.90
N TRP A 70 -3.70 -12.14 -8.17
CA TRP A 70 -4.54 -12.74 -7.11
C TRP A 70 -3.73 -13.64 -6.17
N ARG A 71 -2.90 -14.54 -6.72
CA ARG A 71 -2.04 -15.42 -5.89
C ARG A 71 -1.03 -14.63 -5.07
N PHE A 72 -0.37 -13.65 -5.68
CA PHE A 72 0.57 -12.79 -4.96
C PHE A 72 -0.12 -12.05 -3.82
N LEU A 73 -1.29 -11.44 -4.08
CA LEU A 73 -2.00 -10.68 -3.07
C LEU A 73 -2.43 -11.56 -1.89
N ALA A 74 -2.93 -12.77 -2.15
CA ALA A 74 -3.28 -13.71 -1.08
C ALA A 74 -2.06 -14.07 -0.21
N GLU A 75 -0.95 -14.46 -0.83
CA GLU A 75 0.28 -14.83 -0.11
C GLU A 75 0.87 -13.65 0.67
N TYR A 76 0.87 -12.46 0.07
CA TYR A 76 1.34 -11.23 0.72
C TYR A 76 0.51 -10.89 1.96
N LEU A 77 -0.82 -10.95 1.84
CA LEU A 77 -1.73 -10.70 2.97
C LEU A 77 -1.56 -11.73 4.08
N ASP A 78 -1.50 -13.02 3.75
CA ASP A 78 -1.34 -14.09 4.74
C ASP A 78 -0.02 -13.96 5.52
N ARG A 79 1.10 -13.74 4.80
CA ARG A 79 2.41 -13.57 5.43
C ARG A 79 2.48 -12.34 6.31
N THR A 80 1.97 -11.21 5.83
CA THR A 80 2.04 -9.95 6.59
C THR A 80 1.06 -9.92 7.75
N ALA A 81 -0.11 -10.56 7.64
CA ALA A 81 -1.05 -10.69 8.75
C ALA A 81 -0.48 -11.56 9.89
N ALA A 82 0.37 -12.54 9.57
CA ALA A 82 1.02 -13.39 10.56
C ALA A 82 2.34 -12.81 11.12
N HIS A 83 2.85 -11.71 10.56
CA HIS A 83 4.17 -11.18 10.91
C HIS A 83 4.07 -10.22 12.12
N PRO A 84 4.88 -10.40 13.19
CA PRO A 84 4.77 -9.58 14.41
C PRO A 84 5.10 -8.08 14.20
N GLY A 85 5.82 -7.76 13.13
CA GLY A 85 6.15 -6.39 12.73
C GLY A 85 5.13 -5.72 11.81
N ALA A 86 3.98 -6.35 11.54
CA ALA A 86 2.94 -5.80 10.67
C ALA A 86 1.57 -5.91 11.34
N THR A 87 0.69 -4.95 11.03
CA THR A 87 -0.71 -4.96 11.46
C THR A 87 -1.60 -4.52 10.31
N TRP A 88 -2.81 -5.07 10.25
CA TRP A 88 -3.85 -4.70 9.28
C TRP A 88 -5.00 -3.98 10.01
N PRO A 89 -4.85 -2.67 10.29
CA PRO A 89 -5.88 -1.89 10.95
C PRO A 89 -7.10 -1.67 10.06
N ARG A 90 -8.25 -1.44 10.67
CA ARG A 90 -9.46 -1.05 9.94
C ARG A 90 -9.30 0.36 9.38
N PRO A 91 -9.92 0.70 8.25
CA PRO A 91 -9.90 2.06 7.72
C PRO A 91 -10.33 3.13 8.73
N THR A 92 -11.29 2.80 9.62
CA THR A 92 -11.76 3.70 10.68
C THR A 92 -10.66 4.11 11.66
N THR A 93 -9.63 3.29 11.88
CA THR A 93 -8.47 3.65 12.70
C THR A 93 -7.79 4.91 12.18
N PHE A 94 -7.83 5.13 10.87
CA PHE A 94 -7.21 6.30 10.28
C PHE A 94 -8.21 7.39 9.91
N PHE A 95 -9.42 7.06 9.45
CA PHE A 95 -10.36 8.07 8.93
C PHE A 95 -11.43 8.53 9.94
N ALA A 96 -11.51 7.95 11.14
CA ALA A 96 -12.44 8.47 12.15
C ALA A 96 -12.12 9.94 12.45
N ALA A 97 -13.17 10.76 12.48
CA ALA A 97 -13.05 12.13 12.99
C ALA A 97 -12.64 12.07 14.46
N ALA A 98 -11.80 13.00 14.90
CA ALA A 98 -11.63 13.22 16.33
C ALA A 98 -13.02 13.49 16.92
N ALA A 99 -13.41 12.71 17.93
CA ALA A 99 -14.66 12.95 18.65
C ALA A 99 -14.65 14.41 19.13
N SER A 100 -15.73 15.12 18.81
CA SER A 100 -15.94 16.54 19.12
C SER A 100 -16.12 16.77 20.61
#